data_AF-E3KHJ9-F1
#
_entry.id   AF-E3KHJ9-F1
#
_cell.length_a   1.000
_cell.length_b   1.000
_cell.length_c   1.000
_cell.angle_alpha   90.00
_cell.angle_beta   90.00
_cell.angle_gamma   90.00
#
_symmetry.space_group_name_H-M   'P 1'
#
loop_
_entity.id
_entity.type
_entity.pdbx_description
1 polymer ?
#
loop_
_entity_poly.entity_id
_entity_poly.type
_entity_poly.pdbx_seq_one_letter_code
_entity_poly.pdbx_strand_id
1 'polypeptide(L)'
;MIEKTRWLGQPQKNGKKHGTLLINVKDKQLARDIEHGCLIIDGIPLKASKYTPGPPQCFNCLEFGHPAYFCKTPPLCARCGV
;
A
#
# COMPACT_ATOMS: atom_id res chain seq x y z
N MET A 1 -17.18 -10.61 -2.34
CA MET A 1 -17.19 -10.89 -0.88
C MET A 1 -15.81 -10.62 -0.30
N ILE A 2 -15.73 -10.04 0.90
CA ILE A 2 -14.48 -9.80 1.64
C ILE A 2 -13.92 -11.15 2.10
N GLU A 3 -12.63 -11.39 1.88
CA GLU A 3 -11.94 -12.62 2.31
C GLU A 3 -11.17 -12.44 3.61
N LYS A 4 -10.42 -11.34 3.69
CA LYS A 4 -9.48 -11.10 4.77
C LYS A 4 -9.35 -9.61 5.00
N THR A 5 -9.26 -9.23 6.25
CA THR A 5 -8.98 -7.86 6.67
C THR A 5 -7.81 -7.85 7.64
N ARG A 6 -7.01 -6.79 7.59
CA ARG A 6 -5.98 -6.50 8.59
C ARG A 6 -5.68 -5.02 8.64
N TRP A 7 -5.18 -4.55 9.78
CA TRP A 7 -4.57 -3.23 9.82
C TRP A 7 -3.29 -3.19 8.98
N LEU A 8 -3.11 -2.11 8.23
CA LEU A 8 -1.82 -1.77 7.64
C LEU A 8 -0.99 -1.07 8.72
N GLY A 9 0.04 -1.76 9.21
CA GLY A 9 0.81 -1.32 10.38
C GLY A 9 0.12 -1.66 11.70
N GLN A 10 0.45 -0.92 12.77
CA GLN A 10 -0.05 -1.16 14.13
C GLN A 10 -0.60 0.15 14.74
N PRO A 11 -1.71 0.72 14.20
CA PRO A 11 -2.19 2.05 14.57
C PRO A 11 -2.51 2.18 16.07
N GLN A 12 -3.13 1.15 16.66
CA GLN A 12 -3.46 1.11 18.08
C GLN A 12 -2.22 1.18 18.97
N LYS A 13 -1.19 0.35 18.69
CA LYS A 13 0.06 0.37 19.47
C LYS A 13 0.85 1.67 19.28
N ASN A 14 0.77 2.27 18.10
CA ASN A 14 1.48 3.50 17.76
C ASN A 14 0.72 4.78 18.19
N GLY A 15 -0.39 4.65 18.93
CA GLY A 15 -1.19 5.80 19.41
C GLY A 15 -1.76 6.67 18.29
N LYS A 16 -1.96 6.12 17.09
CA LYS A 16 -2.44 6.87 15.93
C LYS A 16 -3.95 7.07 16.03
N LYS A 17 -4.41 8.31 15.80
CA LYS A 17 -5.85 8.65 15.71
C LYS A 17 -6.56 7.99 14.52
N HIS A 18 -5.81 7.65 13.47
CA HIS A 18 -6.33 7.03 12.26
C HIS A 18 -5.47 5.80 11.89
N GLY A 19 -6.10 4.83 11.23
CA GLY A 19 -5.45 3.65 10.68
C GLY A 19 -6.00 3.32 9.31
N THR A 20 -5.22 2.59 8.51
CA THR A 20 -5.65 2.10 7.21
C THR A 20 -5.98 0.63 7.31
N LEU A 21 -7.19 0.25 6.90
CA LEU A 21 -7.63 -1.14 6.83
C LEU A 21 -7.28 -1.70 5.45
N LEU A 22 -6.51 -2.78 5.42
CA LEU A 22 -6.26 -3.54 4.21
C LEU A 22 -7.32 -4.64 4.09
N ILE A 23 -8.01 -4.66 2.96
CA ILE A 23 -9.12 -5.59 2.69
C ILE A 23 -8.79 -6.36 1.42
N ASN A 24 -8.79 -7.68 1.52
CA ASN A 24 -8.77 -8.57 0.36
C ASN A 24 -10.20 -8.94 -0.01
N VAL A 25 -10.52 -8.83 -1.30
CA VAL A 25 -11.81 -9.22 -1.86
C VAL A 25 -11.61 -10.32 -2.89
N LYS A 26 -12.55 -11.28 -2.97
CA LYS A 26 -12.48 -12.43 -3.88
C LYS A 26 -12.43 -12.04 -5.36
N ASP A 27 -13.12 -10.98 -5.70
CA ASP A 27 -13.46 -10.66 -7.07
C ASP A 27 -12.77 -9.36 -7.52
N LYS A 28 -12.20 -9.41 -8.73
CA LYS A 28 -11.49 -8.26 -9.31
C LYS A 28 -12.44 -7.15 -9.71
N GLN A 29 -13.68 -7.46 -10.11
CA GLN A 29 -14.66 -6.43 -10.45
C GLN A 29 -15.06 -5.67 -9.19
N LEU A 30 -15.38 -6.37 -8.10
CA LEU A 30 -15.66 -5.78 -6.80
C LEU A 30 -14.52 -4.89 -6.30
N ALA A 31 -13.26 -5.29 -6.50
CA ALA A 31 -12.11 -4.46 -6.15
C ALA A 31 -12.11 -3.12 -6.92
N ARG A 32 -12.43 -3.17 -8.22
CA ARG A 32 -12.54 -1.96 -9.08
C ARG A 32 -13.73 -1.10 -8.70
N ASP A 33 -14.87 -1.71 -8.40
CA ASP A 33 -16.09 -0.99 -7.99
C ASP A 33 -15.85 -0.24 -6.67
N ILE A 34 -15.15 -0.88 -5.72
CA ILE A 34 -14.74 -0.26 -4.45
C ILE A 34 -13.74 0.88 -4.68
N GLU A 35 -12.80 0.71 -5.61
CA GLU A 35 -11.78 1.72 -5.95
C GLU A 35 -12.38 2.96 -6.63
N HIS A 36 -13.33 2.77 -7.54
CA HIS A 36 -14.00 3.87 -8.23
C HIS A 36 -15.12 4.52 -7.41
N GLY A 37 -15.74 3.75 -6.51
CA GLY A 37 -16.81 4.21 -5.63
C GLY A 37 -16.35 4.36 -4.18
N CYS A 38 -16.99 3.62 -3.29
CA CYS A 38 -16.65 3.57 -1.88
C CYS A 38 -17.02 2.22 -1.26
N LEU A 39 -16.42 1.93 -0.11
CA LEU A 39 -16.84 0.83 0.75
C LEU A 39 -17.62 1.40 1.94
N ILE A 40 -18.84 0.95 2.16
CA ILE A 40 -19.65 1.39 3.31
C ILE A 40 -19.42 0.43 4.47
N ILE A 41 -18.96 0.94 5.61
CA ILE A 41 -18.81 0.19 6.87
C ILE A 41 -19.58 0.96 7.95
N ASP A 42 -20.50 0.30 8.64
CA ASP A 42 -21.34 0.89 9.69
C ASP A 42 -22.07 2.17 9.24
N GLY A 43 -22.52 2.21 7.99
CA GLY A 43 -23.19 3.36 7.38
C GLY A 43 -22.25 4.50 6.96
N ILE A 44 -20.94 4.36 7.17
CA ILE A 44 -19.94 5.35 6.81
C ILE A 44 -19.31 5.00 5.46
N PRO A 45 -19.39 5.87 4.44
CA PRO A 45 -18.71 5.67 3.17
C PRO A 45 -17.21 5.92 3.33
N LEU A 46 -16.40 4.90 3.05
CA LEU A 46 -14.95 4.95 3.10
C LEU A 46 -14.37 4.94 1.70
N LYS A 47 -13.50 5.91 1.41
CA LYS A 47 -12.74 5.91 0.16
C LYS A 47 -11.65 4.85 0.21
N ALA A 48 -11.57 4.05 -0.83
CA ALA A 48 -10.57 3.00 -0.97
C ALA A 48 -9.57 3.37 -2.07
N SER A 49 -8.43 2.70 -2.07
CA SER A 49 -7.43 2.78 -3.14
C SER A 49 -6.74 1.44 -3.25
N LYS A 50 -6.28 1.09 -4.45
CA LYS A 50 -5.52 -0.14 -4.65
C LYS A 50 -4.26 -0.14 -3.79
N TYR A 51 -4.11 -1.19 -2.99
CA TYR A 51 -2.92 -1.38 -2.18
C TYR A 51 -1.71 -1.74 -3.05
N THR A 52 -0.62 -0.99 -2.89
CA THR A 52 0.67 -1.27 -3.51
C THR A 52 1.68 -1.63 -2.40
N PRO A 53 2.17 -2.88 -2.33
CA PRO A 53 3.08 -3.31 -1.28
C PRO A 53 4.48 -2.74 -1.42
N GLY A 54 5.06 -2.31 -0.30
CA GLY A 54 6.46 -1.86 -0.16
C GLY A 54 6.77 -0.54 -0.88
N PRO A 55 7.84 0.18 -0.47
CA PRO A 55 8.40 1.16 -1.38
C PRO A 55 8.80 0.43 -2.67
N PRO A 56 8.52 1.02 -3.84
CA PRO A 56 9.04 0.48 -5.09
C PRO A 56 10.56 0.36 -4.97
N GLN A 57 11.14 -0.56 -5.73
CA GLN A 57 12.59 -0.72 -5.84
C GLN A 57 13.26 0.65 -5.95
N CYS A 58 14.31 0.87 -5.15
CA CYS A 58 15.04 2.12 -5.19
C CYS A 58 15.65 2.32 -6.58
N PHE A 59 15.24 3.36 -7.31
CA PHE A 59 15.80 3.64 -8.64
C PHE A 59 17.27 4.08 -8.62
N ASN A 60 17.83 4.36 -7.43
CA ASN A 60 19.21 4.77 -7.27
C ASN A 60 20.13 3.56 -7.08
N CYS A 61 19.86 2.71 -6.09
CA CYS A 61 20.73 1.56 -5.76
C CYS A 61 20.12 0.21 -6.08
N LEU A 62 18.93 0.18 -6.66
CA LEU A 62 18.22 -1.02 -7.08
C LEU A 62 17.78 -1.95 -5.93
N GLU A 63 18.04 -1.59 -4.67
CA GLU A 63 17.60 -2.31 -3.47
C GLU A 63 16.16 -1.96 -3.07
N PHE A 64 15.50 -2.87 -2.35
CA PHE A 64 14.18 -2.63 -1.76
C PHE A 64 14.28 -1.99 -0.37
N GLY A 65 13.16 -1.44 0.11
CA GLY A 65 13.03 -0.95 1.49
C GLY A 65 13.17 0.57 1.65
N HIS A 66 13.54 1.30 0.60
CA HIS A 66 13.54 2.76 0.60
C HIS A 66 13.31 3.32 -0.81
N PRO A 67 12.66 4.49 -0.96
CA PRO A 67 12.60 5.20 -2.23
C PRO A 67 13.91 5.94 -2.52
N ALA A 68 14.17 6.24 -3.80
CA ALA A 68 15.41 6.90 -4.25
C ALA A 68 15.71 8.22 -3.52
N TYR A 69 14.68 8.98 -3.14
CA TYR A 69 14.81 10.23 -2.39
C TYR A 69 15.52 10.07 -1.02
N PHE A 70 15.39 8.91 -0.37
CA PHE A 70 16.06 8.61 0.91
C PHE A 70 17.31 7.73 0.75
N CYS A 71 17.75 7.49 -0.48
CA CYS A 71 18.90 6.64 -0.76
C CYS A 71 20.21 7.36 -0.41
N LYS A 72 21.12 6.67 0.30
CA LYS A 72 22.44 7.19 0.69
C LYS A 72 23.59 6.60 -0.10
N THR A 73 23.32 5.62 -0.95
CA THR A 73 24.34 4.97 -1.77
C THR A 73 24.45 5.67 -3.14
N PRO A 74 25.61 5.57 -3.80
CA PRO A 74 25.77 6.07 -5.16
C PRO A 74 24.76 5.43 -6.14
N PRO A 75 24.38 6.13 -7.23
CA PRO A 75 23.56 5.57 -8.30
C PRO A 75 24.25 4.38 -8.96
N LEU A 76 23.48 3.31 -9.16
CA LEU A 76 23.82 2.17 -10.01
C LEU A 76 23.10 2.30 -11.34
N CYS A 77 23.71 1.78 -12.40
CA CYS A 77 23.05 1.75 -13.71
C CYS A 77 21.84 0.80 -13.67
N ALA A 78 20.66 1.31 -14.02
CA ALA A 78 19.43 0.51 -14.08
C ALA A 78 19.47 -0.66 -15.08
N ARG A 79 20.46 -0.68 -16.00
CA ARG A 79 20.62 -1.75 -17.00
C ARG A 79 21.68 -2.79 -16.61
N CYS A 80 22.82 -2.38 -16.07
CA CYS A 80 23.93 -3.30 -15.76
C CYS A 80 24.14 -3.55 -14.26
N GLY A 81 23.55 -2.75 -13.36
CA GLY A 81 23.64 -2.96 -11.91
C GLY A 81 25.04 -2.79 -11.32
N VAL A 82 25.99 -2.31 -12.13
CA VAL A 82 27.38 -1.98 -11.79
C VAL A 82 27.63 -0.49 -12.00
#